data_AF-A0A0R3QGP8-F1
#
_entry.id   AF-A0A0R3QGP8-F1
#
_cell.length_a   1.000
_cell.length_b   1.000
_cell.length_c   1.000
_cell.angle_alpha   90.00
_cell.angle_beta   90.00
_cell.angle_gamma   90.00
#
_symmetry.space_group_name_H-M   'P 1'
#
loop_
_entity.id
_entity.type
_entity.pdbx_description
1 polymer ?
#
loop_
_entity_poly.entity_id
_entity_poly.type
_entity_poly.pdbx_seq_one_letter_code
_entity_poly.pdbx_strand_id
1 'polypeptide(L)' 'MYNEYLRECKVKSIGSFSADKNIEYSSSISEFMKKTLDIDPAHCIIHFLNLDPENVGCNGTTMKELMKK' A
#
# COMPACT_ATOMS: atom_id res chain seq x y z
N MET A 1 29.83 5.12 0.08
CA MET A 1 29.05 5.25 1.33
C MET A 1 28.02 6.32 1.05
N TYR A 2 26.76 6.01 0.75
CA TYR A 2 25.82 5.36 1.65
C TYR A 2 25.02 4.25 0.94
N ASN A 3 25.01 3.05 1.52
CA ASN A 3 23.86 2.16 1.40
C ASN A 3 22.78 2.76 2.30
N GLU A 4 22.04 3.75 1.82
CA GLU A 4 20.83 4.20 2.52
C GLU A 4 19.82 3.06 2.44
N TYR A 5 19.56 2.44 3.59
CA TYR A 5 18.62 1.33 3.65
C TYR A 5 17.20 1.85 3.46
N LEU A 6 16.73 1.80 2.22
CA LEU A 6 15.34 2.07 1.88
C LEU A 6 14.40 1.17 2.71
N ARG A 7 13.26 1.72 3.10
CA ARG A 7 12.21 1.03 3.85
C ARG A 7 11.02 0.84 2.93
N GLU A 8 10.74 -0.41 2.61
CA GLU A 8 9.64 -0.77 1.71
C GLU A 8 8.33 -0.95 2.50
N CYS A 9 7.29 -0.24 2.07
CA CYS A 9 5.91 -0.44 2.49
C CYS A 9 5.10 -1.01 1.32
N LYS A 10 4.44 -2.16 1.52
CA LYS A 10 3.55 -2.76 0.50
C LYS A 10 2.12 -2.58 0.92
N VAL A 11 1.35 -1.86 0.11
CA VAL A 11 -0.09 -1.70 0.32
C VAL A 11 -0.81 -2.45 -0.78
N LYS A 12 -1.66 -3.39 -0.38
CA LYS A 12 -2.45 -4.22 -1.29
C LYS A 12 -3.92 -3.97 -1.03
N SER A 13 -4.69 -3.80 -2.09
CA SER A 13 -6.14 -3.59 -2.00
C SER A 13 -6.81 -4.06 -3.28
N ILE A 14 -8.14 -4.15 -3.31
CA ILE A 14 -8.93 -4.44 -4.50
C ILE A 14 -9.50 -3.13 -5.03
N GLY A 15 -9.11 -2.74 -6.25
CA GLY A 15 -9.67 -1.58 -6.97
C GLY A 15 -9.52 -0.21 -6.29
N SER A 16 -8.69 -0.08 -5.26
CA SER A 16 -8.61 1.15 -4.46
C SER A 16 -7.51 2.11 -4.89
N PHE A 17 -6.56 1.66 -5.71
CA PHE A 17 -5.41 2.47 -6.12
C PHE A 17 -5.58 3.08 -7.50
N SER A 18 -5.20 4.35 -7.61
CA SER A 18 -5.09 5.14 -8.85
C SER A 18 -3.89 6.08 -8.72
N ALA A 19 -3.44 6.69 -9.82
CA ALA A 19 -2.28 7.60 -9.78
C ALA A 19 -2.45 8.71 -8.73
N ASP A 20 -3.58 9.43 -8.76
CA ASP A 20 -3.84 10.55 -7.84
C ASP A 20 -3.92 10.11 -6.38
N LYS A 21 -4.65 9.01 -6.11
CA LYS A 21 -4.75 8.44 -4.76
C LYS A 21 -3.41 7.95 -4.23
N ASN A 22 -2.58 7.37 -5.10
CA ASN A 22 -1.27 6.87 -4.70
C ASN A 22 -0.34 8.03 -4.30
N ILE A 23 -0.45 9.21 -4.92
CA ILE A 23 0.29 10.41 -4.51
C ILE A 23 -0.14 10.84 -3.09
N GLU A 24 -1.46 10.95 -2.87
CA GLU A 24 -2.02 11.31 -1.56
C GLU A 24 -1.59 10.31 -0.47
N TYR A 25 -1.80 9.01 -0.72
CA TYR A 25 -1.44 7.94 0.21
C TYR A 25 0.07 7.91 0.47
N SER A 26 0.91 8.18 -0.53
CA SER A 26 2.35 8.24 -0.35
C SER A 26 2.77 9.35 0.61
N SER A 27 2.15 10.54 0.50
CA SER A 27 2.40 11.65 1.43
C SER A 27 2.01 11.25 2.86
N SER A 28 0.78 10.77 3.05
CA SER A 28 0.29 10.42 4.38
C SER A 28 1.08 9.28 5.04
N ILE A 29 1.46 8.25 4.28
CA ILE A 29 2.24 7.12 4.81
C ILE A 29 3.65 7.57 5.17
N SER A 30 4.32 8.35 4.32
CA SER A 30 5.69 8.81 4.61
C SER A 30 5.74 9.78 5.79
N GLU A 31 4.76 10.67 5.93
CA GLU A 31 4.58 11.52 7.12
C GLU A 31 4.36 10.69 8.38
N PHE A 32 3.53 9.65 8.31
CA PHE A 32 3.31 8.73 9.41
C PHE A 32 4.60 7.99 9.81
N MET A 33 5.38 7.52 8.82
CA MET A 33 6.66 6.84 9.04
C MET A 33 7.68 7.77 9.71
N LYS A 34 7.75 9.03 9.28
CA LYS A 34 8.59 10.04 9.94
C LYS A 34 8.16 10.27 11.38
N LYS A 35 6.86 10.50 11.61
CA LYS A 35 6.34 10.81 12.94
C LYS A 35 6.51 9.65 13.93
N THR A 36 6.35 8.42 13.47
CA THR A 36 6.26 7.24 14.34
C THR A 36 7.61 6.54 14.52
N LEU A 37 8.43 6.53 13.47
CA LEU A 37 9.67 5.75 13.41
C LEU A 37 10.91 6.59 13.12
N ASP A 38 10.77 7.92 12.99
CA ASP A 38 11.82 8.88 12.63
C ASP A 38 12.52 8.60 11.29
N ILE A 39 11.85 7.86 10.39
CA ILE A 39 12.37 7.54 9.06
C ILE A 39 12.17 8.74 8.13
N ASP A 40 13.24 9.18 7.45
CA ASP A 40 13.14 10.22 6.42
C ASP A 40 12.19 9.77 5.30
N PRO A 41 11.20 10.60 4.90
CA PRO A 41 10.35 10.33 3.74
C PRO A 41 11.11 9.96 2.46
N ALA A 42 12.30 10.51 2.23
CA ALA A 42 13.15 10.17 1.08
C ALA A 42 13.60 8.69 1.08
N HIS A 43 13.56 8.02 2.23
CA HIS A 43 13.89 6.60 2.37
C HIS A 43 12.67 5.68 2.38
N CYS A 44 11.46 6.23 2.21
CA CYS A 44 10.22 5.47 2.20
C CYS A 44 9.82 5.13 0.76
N ILE A 45 9.84 3.84 0.40
CA ILE A 45 9.33 3.35 -0.88
C ILE A 45 8.00 2.66 -0.64
N ILE A 46 6.95 3.08 -1.36
CA ILE A 46 5.61 2.54 -1.19
C ILE A 46 5.16 1.89 -2.49
N HIS A 47 4.87 0.59 -2.43
CA HIS A 47 4.37 -0.18 -3.56
C HIS A 47 2.86 -0.43 -3.37
N PHE A 48 2.07 0.18 -4.25
CA PHE A 48 0.62 -0.02 -4.31
C PHE A 48 0.28 -1.11 -5.33
N LEU A 49 -0.48 -2.12 -4.90
CA LEU A 49 -0.90 -3.22 -5.76
C LEU A 49 -2.42 -3.41 -5.69
N ASN A 50 -3.09 -3.18 -6.82
CA ASN A 50 -4.48 -3.60 -7.00
C ASN A 50 -4.51 -5.11 -7.24
N LEU A 51 -5.17 -5.82 -6.33
CA LEU A 51 -5.40 -7.25 -6.39
C LEU A 51 -6.62 -7.56 -7.25
N ASP A 52 -6.57 -8.70 -7.94
CA ASP A 52 -7.73 -9.29 -8.59
C ASP A 52 -8.65 -9.92 -7.52
N PRO A 53 -9.91 -9.49 -7.38
CA PRO A 53 -10.83 -10.04 -6.39
C PRO A 53 -11.07 -11.54 -6.51
N GLU A 54 -10.87 -12.16 -7.68
CA GLU A 54 -10.96 -13.62 -7.86
C GLU A 54 -9.84 -14.36 -7.11
N ASN A 55 -8.69 -13.71 -6.95
CA ASN A 55 -7.49 -14.29 -6.32
C ASN A 55 -7.34 -13.88 -4.84
N VAL A 56 -8.35 -13.26 -4.24
CA VAL A 56 -8.34 -12.86 -2.82
C VAL A 56 -9.40 -13.63 -2.07
N GLY A 57 -8.96 -14.57 -1.22
CA GLY A 57 -9.84 -15.34 -0.34
C GLY A 57 -10.30 -14.53 0.87
N CYS A 58 -11.58 -14.59 1.21
CA CYS A 58 -12.16 -14.00 2.40
C CYS A 58 -13.42 -14.77 2.81
N ASN A 59 -13.57 -15.03 4.12
CA ASN A 59 -14.77 -15.66 4.71
C ASN A 59 -15.24 -16.94 3.98
N GLY A 60 -14.30 -17.85 3.68
CA GLY A 60 -14.59 -19.13 3.03
C GLY A 60 -14.95 -19.06 1.54
N THR A 61 -14.80 -17.90 0.91
CA THR A 61 -15.01 -17.70 -0.54
C THR A 61 -13.99 -16.69 -1.09
N THR A 62 -14.20 -16.15 -2.30
CA THR A 62 -13.38 -15.08 -2.88
C THR A 62 -14.06 -13.72 -2.72
N MET A 63 -13.26 -12.65 -2.75
CA MET A 63 -13.79 -11.28 -2.75
C MET A 63 -14.67 -11.03 -3.97
N LYS A 64 -14.40 -11.66 -5.12
CA LYS A 64 -15.27 -11.62 -6.30
C LYS A 64 -16.69 -12.10 -6.01
N GLU A 65 -16.87 -13.18 -5.26
CA GLU A 65 -18.21 -13.66 -4.89
C GLU A 65 -18.86 -12.80 -3.80
N LEU A 66 -18.08 -12.28 -2.84
CA LEU A 66 -18.63 -11.43 -1.79
C LEU A 66 -19.11 -10.07 -2.31
N MET A 67 -18.42 -9.50 -3.31
CA MET A 67 -18.75 -8.19 -3.89
C MET A 67 -19.98 -8.21 -4.82
N LYS A 68 -20.59 -9.38 -5.06
CA LYS A 68 -21.86 -9.50 -5.81
C LYS A 68 -23.11 -9.28 -4.93
N LYS A 69 -22.94 -9.31 -3.61
CA LYS A 69 -24.02 -9.10 -2.64
C LYS A 69 -24.19 -7.61 -2.37
#